data_AF-A0A3D0N0M4-F1
#
_entry.id   AF-A0A3D0N0M4-F1
#
_cell.length_a   1.000
_cell.length_b   1.000
_cell.length_c   1.000
_cell.angle_alpha   90.00
_cell.angle_beta   90.00
_cell.angle_gamma   90.00
#
_symmetry.space_group_name_H-M   'P 1'
#
loop_
_entity.id
_entity.type
_entity.pdbx_description
1 polymer ?
#
loop_
_entity_poly.entity_id
_entity_poly.type
_entity_poly.pdbx_seq_one_letter_code
_entity_poly.pdbx_strand_id
1 'polypeptide(L)'
;MKIYISYIFFFLLFPVITLSQISDSENNLNGIQKDTVSLSEQIDVTGFYNGINIADAPSNIYILNEKEINSRNGKNAGEIINSFPGVFIKSYGNQSLQSISINGLGAEQTVILINGVKINSVQ
;
A
#
# COMPACT_ATOMS: atom_id res chain seq x y z
N MET A 1 -5.74 74.80 -5.71
CA MET A 1 -6.57 73.66 -5.27
C MET A 1 -6.42 72.39 -6.13
N LYS A 2 -5.44 72.27 -7.04
CA LYS A 2 -5.21 71.04 -7.83
C LYS A 2 -4.07 70.14 -7.28
N ILE A 3 -3.21 70.69 -6.41
CA ILE A 3 -2.03 69.98 -5.86
C ILE A 3 -2.40 69.02 -4.70
N TYR A 4 -3.35 69.41 -3.84
CA TYR A 4 -3.80 68.59 -2.70
C TYR A 4 -4.67 67.40 -3.12
N ILE A 5 -5.39 67.52 -4.24
CA ILE A 5 -6.22 66.45 -4.79
C ILE A 5 -5.37 65.27 -5.31
N SER A 6 -4.14 65.56 -5.76
CA SER A 6 -3.22 64.54 -6.28
C SER A 6 -2.54 63.75 -5.16
N TYR A 7 -2.23 64.39 -4.02
CA TYR A 7 -1.64 63.72 -2.85
C TYR A 7 -2.65 62.82 -2.12
N ILE A 8 -3.93 63.18 -2.11
CA ILE A 8 -4.99 62.35 -1.51
C ILE A 8 -5.21 61.05 -2.29
N PHE A 9 -5.02 61.09 -3.61
CA PHE A 9 -5.15 59.91 -4.47
C PHE A 9 -3.96 58.96 -4.31
N PHE A 10 -2.76 59.48 -4.04
CA PHE A 10 -1.57 58.67 -3.78
C PHE A 10 -1.60 57.97 -2.40
N PHE A 11 -2.21 58.60 -1.40
CA PHE A 11 -2.38 58.01 -0.06
C PHE A 11 -3.47 56.91 -0.02
N LEU A 12 -4.40 56.91 -0.97
CA LEU A 12 -5.51 55.94 -1.04
C LEU A 12 -5.14 54.66 -1.80
N LEU A 13 -4.09 54.67 -2.63
CA LEU A 13 -3.67 53.52 -3.43
C LEU A 13 -2.57 52.65 -2.78
N PHE A 14 -1.88 53.16 -1.76
CA PHE A 14 -0.77 52.44 -1.11
C PHE A 14 -1.16 51.36 -0.06
N PRO A 15 -2.29 51.42 0.68
CA PRO A 15 -2.57 50.42 1.71
C PRO A 15 -3.16 49.10 1.17
N VAL A 16 -3.50 49.01 -0.12
CA VAL A 16 -4.11 47.79 -0.70
C VAL A 16 -3.06 46.69 -0.95
N ILE A 17 -1.79 47.05 -1.15
CA ILE A 17 -0.73 46.08 -1.49
C ILE A 17 -0.16 45.39 -0.23
N THR A 18 -0.33 45.97 0.96
CA THR A 18 0.22 45.40 2.20
C THR A 18 -0.72 44.41 2.89
N LEU A 19 -2.02 44.38 2.55
CA LEU A 19 -2.97 43.47 3.21
C LEU A 19 -3.01 42.07 2.56
N SER A 20 -2.70 41.96 1.27
CA SER A 20 -2.67 40.65 0.58
C SER A 20 -1.51 39.76 1.03
N GLN A 21 -0.39 40.31 1.51
CA GLN A 21 0.78 39.52 1.92
C GLN A 21 0.74 39.03 3.38
N ILE A 22 -0.19 39.55 4.20
CA ILE A 22 -0.31 39.13 5.61
C ILE A 22 -1.16 37.87 5.75
N SER A 23 -2.12 37.65 4.83
CA SER A 23 -3.01 36.48 4.84
C SER A 23 -2.31 35.17 4.41
N ASP A 24 -1.19 35.28 3.68
CA ASP A 24 -0.41 34.12 3.23
C ASP A 24 0.59 33.64 4.30
N SER A 25 0.88 34.44 5.32
CA SER A 25 1.86 34.10 6.36
C SER A 25 1.28 33.34 7.57
N GLU A 26 -0.03 33.38 7.83
CA GLU A 26 -0.65 32.49 8.84
C GLU A 26 -0.82 31.05 8.32
N ASN A 27 -0.81 30.83 7.00
CA ASN A 27 -0.83 29.47 6.44
C ASN A 27 0.53 28.75 6.52
N ASN A 28 1.61 29.45 6.91
CA ASN A 28 2.96 28.86 7.04
C ASN A 28 3.32 28.42 8.47
N LEU A 29 2.38 28.42 9.41
CA LEU A 29 2.54 27.70 10.69
C LEU A 29 1.86 26.30 10.67
N ASN A 30 1.22 25.94 9.56
CA ASN A 30 0.90 24.54 9.22
C ASN A 30 2.09 23.80 8.61
N GLY A 31 3.30 24.35 8.78
CA GLY A 31 4.59 23.74 8.44
C GLY A 31 5.09 22.71 9.46
N ILE A 32 4.28 22.35 10.45
CA ILE A 32 4.44 21.03 11.06
C ILE A 32 3.70 20.08 10.12
N GLN A 33 4.42 19.59 9.10
CA GLN A 33 4.08 18.30 8.53
C GLN A 33 3.92 17.39 9.73
N LYS A 34 2.67 17.05 10.04
CA LYS A 34 2.37 16.01 11.01
C LYS A 34 3.03 14.79 10.42
N ASP A 35 4.23 14.47 10.90
CA ASP A 35 4.91 13.20 10.72
C ASP A 35 3.96 12.14 11.29
N THR A 36 2.91 11.87 10.53
CA THR A 36 2.01 10.77 10.73
C THR A 36 2.82 9.62 10.22
N VAL A 37 3.66 9.07 11.11
CA VAL A 37 4.14 7.72 10.96
C VAL A 37 2.87 6.89 10.91
N SER A 38 2.41 6.56 9.69
CA SER A 38 1.46 5.48 9.51
C SER A 38 2.14 4.27 10.09
N LEU A 39 1.70 3.88 11.29
CA LEU A 39 2.02 2.58 11.84
C LEU A 39 1.66 1.58 10.77
N SER A 40 2.67 0.97 10.18
CA SER A 40 2.52 -0.15 9.26
C SER A 40 1.64 -1.18 9.96
N GLU A 41 0.52 -1.49 9.32
CA GLU A 41 -0.48 -2.40 9.84
C GLU A 41 0.21 -3.72 10.24
N GLN A 42 0.15 -4.04 11.53
CA GLN A 42 0.65 -5.32 12.04
C GLN A 42 -0.28 -6.40 11.51
N ILE A 43 0.26 -7.34 10.75
CA ILE A 43 -0.54 -8.39 10.12
C ILE A 43 -0.16 -9.72 10.74
N ASP A 44 -1.17 -10.42 11.26
CA ASP A 44 -1.02 -11.76 11.78
C ASP A 44 -0.82 -12.73 10.62
N VAL A 45 0.41 -13.22 10.51
CA VAL A 45 0.82 -14.19 9.50
C VAL A 45 1.08 -15.54 10.17
N THR A 46 0.60 -16.62 9.56
CA THR A 46 0.70 -17.98 10.12
C THR A 46 2.14 -18.42 10.43
N GLY A 47 3.16 -17.79 9.82
CA GLY A 47 4.57 -18.11 10.02
C GLY A 47 5.21 -17.52 11.29
N PHE A 48 4.52 -16.66 12.04
CA PHE A 48 5.10 -15.96 13.19
C PHE A 48 4.20 -16.07 14.42
N TYR A 49 4.81 -16.32 15.59
CA TYR A 49 4.10 -16.51 16.87
C TYR A 49 3.45 -15.21 17.40
N ASN A 50 4.00 -14.07 17.00
CA ASN A 50 3.44 -12.74 17.21
C ASN A 50 3.24 -12.12 15.82
N GLY A 51 2.16 -11.37 15.61
CA GLY A 51 2.00 -10.56 14.41
C GLY A 51 3.24 -9.72 14.17
N ILE A 52 3.76 -9.74 12.94
CA ILE A 52 4.93 -8.95 12.57
C ILE A 52 4.52 -7.86 11.60
N ASN A 53 5.29 -6.77 11.60
CA ASN A 53 5.28 -5.86 10.48
C ASN A 53 5.93 -6.57 9.28
N ILE A 54 5.27 -6.55 8.12
CA ILE A 54 5.79 -7.19 6.90
C ILE A 54 7.17 -6.62 6.52
N ALA A 55 7.40 -5.32 6.77
CA ALA A 55 8.68 -4.69 6.46
C ALA A 55 9.87 -5.27 7.24
N ASP A 56 9.59 -5.87 8.40
CA ASP A 56 10.60 -6.46 9.28
C ASP A 56 10.72 -7.98 9.10
N ALA A 57 9.99 -8.56 8.15
CA ALA A 57 10.01 -9.99 7.90
C ALA A 57 11.39 -10.45 7.35
N PRO A 58 11.98 -11.54 7.89
CA PRO A 58 13.25 -12.08 7.41
C PRO A 58 13.15 -12.77 6.04
N SER A 59 11.95 -12.93 5.51
CA SER A 59 11.68 -13.56 4.21
C SER A 59 10.62 -12.77 3.44
N ASN A 60 10.56 -12.98 2.13
CA ASN A 60 9.56 -12.34 1.29
C ASN A 60 8.17 -12.90 1.59
N ILE A 61 7.25 -12.01 1.96
CA ILE A 61 5.84 -12.34 2.23
C ILE A 61 4.97 -11.61 1.21
N TYR A 62 4.09 -12.36 0.56
CA TYR A 62 3.03 -11.81 -0.28
C TYR A 62 1.69 -12.01 0.43
N ILE A 63 0.99 -10.91 0.69
CA ILE A 63 -0.34 -10.93 1.28
C ILE A 63 -1.34 -10.54 0.21
N LEU A 64 -2.41 -11.32 0.14
CA LEU A 64 -3.54 -11.06 -0.75
C LEU A 64 -4.76 -10.72 0.10
N ASN A 65 -5.26 -9.51 -0.05
CA ASN A 65 -6.55 -9.15 0.53
C ASN A 65 -7.71 -9.51 -0.43
N GLU A 66 -8.94 -9.45 0.09
CA GLU A 66 -10.14 -9.78 -0.67
C GLU A 66 -10.31 -8.93 -1.93
N LYS A 67 -10.03 -7.62 -1.86
CA LYS A 67 -10.14 -6.72 -3.01
C LYS A 67 -9.16 -7.10 -4.11
N GLU A 68 -7.93 -7.43 -3.75
CA GLU A 68 -6.89 -7.88 -4.68
C GLU A 68 -7.26 -9.22 -5.31
N ILE A 69 -7.77 -10.17 -4.53
CA ILE A 69 -8.27 -11.46 -5.03
C ILE A 69 -9.39 -11.23 -6.04
N ASN A 70 -10.40 -10.42 -5.68
CA ASN A 70 -11.55 -10.15 -6.54
C ASN A 70 -11.18 -9.34 -7.80
N SER A 71 -10.11 -8.54 -7.73
CA SER A 71 -9.59 -7.81 -8.89
C SER A 71 -8.82 -8.70 -9.87
N ARG A 72 -8.33 -9.85 -9.40
CA ARG A 72 -7.62 -10.83 -10.22
C ARG A 72 -8.65 -11.79 -10.79
N ASN A 73 -8.87 -11.75 -12.11
CA ASN A 73 -9.81 -12.61 -12.84
C ASN A 73 -9.38 -14.10 -12.89
N GLY A 74 -8.89 -14.67 -11.80
CA GLY A 74 -8.50 -16.08 -11.70
C GLY A 74 -9.68 -16.96 -11.30
N LYS A 75 -9.78 -18.17 -11.89
CA LYS A 75 -10.87 -19.13 -11.62
C LYS A 75 -10.65 -19.96 -10.37
N ASN A 76 -9.40 -20.03 -9.88
CA ASN A 76 -9.00 -20.80 -8.71
C ASN A 76 -7.77 -20.14 -8.05
N ALA A 77 -7.46 -20.58 -6.82
CA ALA A 77 -6.34 -20.06 -6.05
C ALA A 77 -5.00 -20.19 -6.81
N GLY A 78 -4.79 -21.29 -7.53
CA GLY A 78 -3.58 -21.49 -8.35
C GLY A 78 -3.39 -20.39 -9.39
N GLU A 79 -4.43 -20.09 -10.18
CA GLU A 79 -4.38 -19.02 -11.17
C GLU A 79 -4.11 -17.63 -10.55
N ILE A 80 -4.68 -17.36 -9.36
CA ILE A 80 -4.52 -16.08 -8.66
C ILE A 80 -3.09 -15.87 -8.17
N ILE A 81 -2.42 -16.94 -7.70
CA ILE A 81 -1.07 -16.86 -7.13
C ILE A 81 0.04 -17.07 -8.18
N ASN A 82 -0.28 -17.62 -9.35
CA ASN A 82 0.69 -17.85 -10.41
C ASN A 82 1.31 -16.55 -10.98
N SER A 83 0.73 -15.39 -10.67
CA SER A 83 1.30 -14.08 -11.04
C SER A 83 2.46 -13.64 -10.14
N PHE A 84 2.70 -14.32 -9.02
CA PHE A 84 3.75 -13.92 -8.08
C PHE A 84 5.13 -14.40 -8.52
N PRO A 85 6.19 -13.59 -8.28
CA PRO A 85 7.55 -14.00 -8.54
C PRO A 85 7.91 -15.31 -7.81
N GLY A 86 8.55 -16.22 -8.53
CA GLY A 86 9.00 -17.50 -7.97
C GLY A 86 7.89 -18.52 -7.76
N VAL A 87 6.62 -18.21 -8.07
CA VAL A 87 5.51 -19.17 -8.02
C VAL A 87 5.26 -19.74 -9.42
N PHE A 88 5.17 -21.07 -9.51
CA PHE A 88 4.80 -21.76 -10.74
C PHE A 88 3.73 -22.80 -10.45
N ILE A 89 2.60 -22.69 -11.17
CA ILE A 89 1.49 -23.64 -11.08
C ILE A 89 1.47 -24.52 -12.32
N LYS A 90 1.64 -25.82 -12.12
CA LYS A 90 1.47 -26.83 -13.17
C LYS A 90 0.08 -27.41 -13.10
N SER A 91 -0.71 -27.23 -14.16
CA SER A 91 -2.05 -27.81 -14.29
C SER A 91 -2.00 -29.14 -15.05
N TYR A 92 -2.71 -30.15 -14.55
CA TYR A 92 -2.83 -31.47 -15.17
C TYR A 92 -4.26 -31.65 -15.70
N GLY A 93 -4.38 -31.64 -17.03
CA GLY A 93 -5.67 -31.74 -17.72
C GLY A 93 -6.54 -30.48 -17.59
N ASN A 94 -7.85 -30.66 -17.73
CA ASN A 94 -8.82 -29.56 -17.68
C ASN A 94 -9.13 -29.14 -16.23
N GLN A 95 -8.11 -28.61 -15.53
CA GLN A 95 -8.22 -27.81 -14.30
C GLN A 95 -8.49 -28.56 -12.97
N SER A 96 -8.53 -29.89 -12.94
CA SER A 96 -8.88 -30.60 -11.68
C SER A 96 -7.69 -30.86 -10.74
N LEU A 97 -6.48 -30.98 -11.28
CA LEU A 97 -5.28 -31.28 -10.50
C LEU A 97 -4.20 -30.25 -10.83
N GLN A 98 -3.68 -29.61 -9.79
CA GLN A 98 -2.64 -28.60 -9.90
C GLN A 98 -1.52 -28.91 -8.90
N SER A 99 -0.28 -28.69 -9.32
CA SER A 99 0.90 -28.76 -8.45
C SER A 99 1.57 -27.41 -8.39
N ILE A 100 1.99 -27.01 -7.18
CA ILE A 100 2.69 -25.76 -6.91
C ILE A 100 4.19 -26.01 -6.85
N SER A 101 4.96 -25.08 -7.39
CA SER A 101 6.38 -24.93 -7.11
C SER A 101 6.68 -23.50 -6.68
N ILE A 102 7.47 -23.34 -5.62
CA ILE A 102 7.91 -22.03 -5.11
C ILE A 102 9.43 -22.02 -5.07
N ASN A 103 10.06 -21.03 -5.71
CA ASN A 103 11.52 -20.88 -5.78
C ASN A 103 12.24 -22.14 -6.32
N GLY A 104 11.59 -22.87 -7.23
CA GLY A 104 12.10 -24.11 -7.83
C GLY A 104 11.91 -25.37 -6.97
N LEU A 105 11.37 -25.26 -5.76
CA LEU A 105 11.03 -26.39 -4.89
C LEU A 105 9.63 -26.91 -5.25
N GLY A 106 9.46 -28.23 -5.28
CA GLY A 106 8.20 -28.88 -5.67
C GLY A 106 7.12 -28.87 -4.58
N ALA A 107 6.00 -29.53 -4.87
CA ALA A 107 4.86 -29.60 -3.96
C ALA A 107 5.19 -30.39 -2.68
N GLU A 108 6.07 -31.38 -2.78
CA GLU A 108 6.64 -32.15 -1.68
C GLU A 108 7.44 -31.31 -0.66
N GLN A 109 7.96 -30.16 -1.09
CA GLN A 109 8.74 -29.23 -0.28
C GLN A 109 7.99 -27.93 0.04
N THR A 110 6.72 -27.84 -0.37
CA THR A 110 5.87 -26.65 -0.17
C THR A 110 4.72 -26.99 0.75
N VAL A 111 4.58 -26.28 1.88
CA VAL A 111 3.48 -26.49 2.83
C VAL A 111 2.29 -25.62 2.43
N ILE A 112 1.10 -26.23 2.34
CA ILE A 112 -0.16 -25.52 2.12
C ILE A 112 -1.01 -25.65 3.39
N LEU A 113 -1.41 -24.50 3.94
CA LEU A 113 -2.22 -24.40 5.15
C LEU A 113 -3.58 -23.79 4.81
N ILE A 114 -4.67 -24.35 5.34
CA ILE A 114 -5.99 -23.72 5.38
C ILE A 114 -6.33 -23.49 6.85
N ASN A 115 -6.57 -22.24 7.24
CA ASN A 115 -6.83 -21.85 8.63
C ASN A 115 -5.76 -22.39 9.61
N GLY A 116 -4.48 -22.38 9.19
CA GLY A 116 -3.36 -22.89 9.98
C GLY A 116 -3.20 -24.42 9.98
N VAL A 117 -4.11 -25.17 9.34
CA VAL A 117 -4.05 -26.63 9.27
C VAL A 117 -3.44 -27.09 7.94
N LYS A 118 -2.44 -27.96 8.01
CA LYS A 118 -1.77 -28.54 6.83
C LYS A 118 -2.73 -29.43 6.03
N ILE A 119 -2.81 -29.18 4.72
CA ILE A 119 -3.67 -29.94 3.81
C ILE A 119 -2.93 -30.70 2.70
N ASN A 120 -1.59 -30.63 2.66
CA ASN A 120 -0.82 -31.43 1.70
C ASN A 120 -1.16 -32.91 1.84
N SER A 121 -1.36 -33.61 0.72
CA SER A 121 -1.51 -35.05 0.74
C SER A 121 -0.22 -35.71 1.19
N VAL A 122 -0.32 -36.67 2.10
CA VAL A 122 0.75 -37.66 2.32
C VAL A 122 0.74 -38.60 1.12
N GLN A 123 1.83 -38.61 0.37
CA GLN A 123 2.02 -39.51 -0.77
C GLN A 123 2.57 -40.85 -0.31
#